data_AF-A0A7V9C083-F1
#
_entry.id   AF-A0A7V9C083-F1
#
_cell.length_a   1.000
_cell.length_b   1.000
_cell.length_c   1.000
_cell.angle_alpha   90.00
_cell.angle_beta   90.00
_cell.angle_gamma   90.00
#
_symmetry.space_group_name_H-M   'P 1'
#
loop_
_entity.id
_entity.type
_entity.pdbx_description
1 polymer ?
#
loop_
_entity_poly.entity_id
_entity_poly.type
_entity_poly.pdbx_seq_one_letter_code
_entity_poly.pdbx_strand_id
1 'polypeptide(L)'
;MRRLAFVLTALVALVGSPVAAAELRTSTDRDGRTITFDVQAEQVDVEWYAELLRNAAHGAEIERVTIRIVTPEALREICGGQALGCYGGRKEAARIVLPTGNSPTLIHTVFHEYGHHLDAWRGVAAIEREPNGSASWAAARGIPELLAAGTVAHDYSLGWERAIGEIFAEDYAQLHQETPFKISWLAPPTDAIRAALRKDLENVPVAPTPVASRPPVTITKGGTLRSGQPVVVPFELLGAGRRVIFSATLAVKTARARMELRCTDGRSATRLLGGTRRAGTIDIGALGPARCTATLRSTGKVAARYSMRVRLAVEPAAA
;
A
#
# COMPACT_ATOMS: atom_id res chain seq x y z
N MET A 1 -32.40 -40.76 48.48
CA MET A 1 -32.55 -39.94 47.26
C MET A 1 -31.68 -38.69 47.39
N ARG A 2 -30.58 -38.56 46.63
CA ARG A 2 -29.89 -37.29 46.42
C ARG A 2 -29.08 -37.39 45.13
N ARG A 3 -29.58 -36.74 44.08
CA ARG A 3 -29.01 -36.69 42.73
C ARG A 3 -27.88 -35.66 42.71
N LEU A 4 -26.66 -36.06 42.36
CA LEU A 4 -25.57 -35.14 42.01
C LEU A 4 -25.73 -34.74 40.55
N ALA A 5 -25.92 -33.44 40.29
CA ALA A 5 -25.90 -32.86 38.95
C ALA A 5 -24.48 -32.38 38.64
N PHE A 6 -23.85 -32.96 37.61
CA PHE A 6 -22.61 -32.46 37.03
C PHE A 6 -22.94 -31.31 36.08
N VAL A 7 -22.45 -30.11 36.39
CA VAL A 7 -22.47 -28.95 35.48
C VAL A 7 -21.22 -29.01 34.62
N LEU A 8 -21.39 -29.21 33.31
CA LEU A 8 -20.33 -29.20 32.31
C LEU A 8 -20.11 -27.76 31.84
N THR A 9 -19.01 -27.13 32.26
CA THR A 9 -18.65 -25.77 31.81
C THR A 9 -17.92 -25.86 30.47
N ALA A 10 -18.57 -25.43 29.38
CA ALA A 10 -17.96 -25.34 28.07
C ALA A 10 -17.04 -24.10 27.98
N LEU A 11 -15.72 -24.32 27.93
CA LEU A 11 -14.76 -23.26 27.61
C LEU A 11 -14.83 -22.97 26.10
N VAL A 12 -15.40 -21.83 25.73
CA VAL A 12 -15.29 -21.27 24.37
C VAL A 12 -13.94 -20.55 24.29
N ALA A 13 -12.97 -21.14 23.60
CA ALA A 13 -11.72 -20.47 23.27
C ALA A 13 -11.99 -19.45 22.15
N LEU A 14 -12.08 -18.17 22.50
CA LEU A 14 -12.02 -17.06 21.55
C LEU A 14 -10.62 -17.05 20.92
N VAL A 15 -10.52 -17.55 19.70
CA VAL A 15 -9.34 -17.36 18.86
C VAL A 15 -9.38 -15.91 18.36
N GLY A 16 -8.78 -15.00 19.12
CA GLY A 16 -8.51 -13.65 18.65
C GLY A 16 -7.50 -13.73 17.50
N SER A 17 -7.84 -13.15 16.35
CA SER A 17 -6.85 -12.89 15.31
C SER A 17 -5.73 -12.04 15.92
N PRO A 18 -4.44 -12.35 15.66
CA PRO A 18 -3.36 -11.49 16.12
C PRO A 18 -3.55 -10.11 15.47
N VAL A 19 -3.79 -9.10 16.30
CA VAL A 19 -3.64 -7.71 15.87
C VAL A 19 -2.16 -7.55 15.58
N ALA A 20 -1.79 -7.19 14.35
CA ALA A 20 -0.41 -6.88 14.02
C ALA A 20 0.08 -5.79 14.98
N ALA A 21 1.12 -6.09 15.76
CA ALA A 21 1.70 -5.12 16.67
C ALA A 21 2.29 -3.96 15.84
N ALA A 22 2.09 -2.73 16.30
CA ALA A 22 2.65 -1.55 15.64
C ALA A 22 4.18 -1.68 15.54
N GLU A 23 4.70 -1.59 14.32
CA GLU A 23 6.13 -1.65 14.02
C GLU A 23 6.57 -0.31 13.44
N LEU A 24 7.43 0.41 14.16
CA LEU A 24 8.07 1.61 13.62
C LEU A 24 9.17 1.18 12.64
N ARG A 25 9.07 1.65 11.41
CA ARG A 25 10.10 1.51 10.38
C ARG A 25 10.55 2.88 9.93
N THR A 26 11.81 2.96 9.52
CA THR A 26 12.37 4.19 8.98
C THR A 26 12.95 3.95 7.59
N SER A 27 12.90 5.00 6.79
CA SER A 27 13.60 5.09 5.51
C SER A 27 14.25 6.48 5.41
N THR A 28 14.85 6.81 4.27
CA THR A 28 15.45 8.13 4.04
C THR A 28 14.99 8.76 2.73
N ASP A 29 14.94 10.08 2.69
CA ASP A 29 14.79 10.84 1.45
C ASP A 29 16.12 10.86 0.65
N ARG A 30 16.17 11.60 -0.47
CA ARG A 30 17.40 11.74 -1.28
C ARG A 30 18.50 12.56 -0.62
N ASP A 31 18.17 13.35 0.37
CA ASP A 31 19.10 14.18 1.15
C ASP A 31 19.53 13.48 2.45
N GLY A 32 19.08 12.24 2.68
CA GLY A 32 19.37 11.46 3.89
C GLY A 32 18.49 11.78 5.10
N ARG A 33 17.45 12.59 4.93
CA ARG A 33 16.48 12.95 5.98
C ARG A 33 15.58 11.76 6.30
N THR A 34 15.22 11.57 7.57
CA THR A 34 14.47 10.38 7.99
C THR A 34 13.00 10.45 7.60
N ILE A 35 12.45 9.37 7.05
CA ILE A 35 11.00 9.19 6.83
C ILE A 35 10.51 8.12 7.81
N THR A 36 9.52 8.45 8.65
CA THR A 36 9.02 7.54 9.70
C THR A 36 7.71 6.88 9.30
N PHE A 37 7.64 5.56 9.46
CA PHE A 37 6.47 4.73 9.17
C PHE A 37 5.99 4.00 10.42
N ASP A 38 4.70 4.11 10.75
CA ASP A 38 4.01 3.35 11.80
C ASP A 38 3.19 2.24 11.13
N VAL A 39 3.75 1.04 11.05
CA VAL A 39 3.16 -0.08 10.29
C VAL A 39 2.28 -0.92 11.21
N GLN A 40 0.98 -0.93 10.95
CA GLN A 40 -0.03 -1.65 11.75
C GLN A 40 -0.81 -2.68 10.91
N ALA A 41 -0.24 -3.11 9.79
CA ALA A 41 -0.80 -4.12 8.91
C ALA A 41 0.28 -5.10 8.45
N GLU A 42 -0.12 -6.33 8.13
CA GLU A 42 0.81 -7.34 7.64
C GLU A 42 1.24 -7.08 6.19
N GLN A 43 2.46 -7.53 5.83
CA GLN A 43 2.96 -7.55 4.45
C GLN A 43 3.03 -6.18 3.75
N VAL A 44 3.23 -5.11 4.52
CA VAL A 44 3.41 -3.76 3.99
C VAL A 44 4.77 -3.61 3.31
N ASP A 45 4.75 -3.12 2.08
CA ASP A 45 5.92 -2.67 1.34
C ASP A 45 6.20 -1.20 1.68
N VAL A 46 6.90 -0.96 2.79
CA VAL A 46 7.24 0.40 3.26
C VAL A 46 8.10 1.15 2.24
N GLU A 47 8.95 0.42 1.52
CA GLU A 47 9.87 0.99 0.55
C GLU A 47 9.11 1.61 -0.64
N TRP A 48 7.96 1.03 -1.02
CA TRP A 48 7.07 1.62 -2.02
C TRP A 48 6.57 3.02 -1.61
N TYR A 49 6.10 3.20 -0.37
CA TYR A 49 5.67 4.52 0.12
C TYR A 49 6.86 5.48 0.25
N ALA A 50 7.99 4.99 0.75
CA ALA A 50 9.21 5.80 0.89
C ALA A 50 9.72 6.30 -0.46
N GLU A 51 9.67 5.47 -1.51
CA GLU A 51 10.07 5.86 -2.86
C GLU A 51 9.12 6.91 -3.46
N LEU A 52 7.81 6.86 -3.19
CA LEU A 52 6.89 7.93 -3.58
C LEU A 52 7.31 9.26 -2.95
N LEU A 53 7.57 9.27 -1.64
CA LEU A 53 7.94 10.48 -0.91
C LEU A 53 9.32 10.99 -1.31
N ARG A 54 10.31 10.12 -1.55
CA ARG A 54 11.64 10.45 -2.10
C ARG A 54 11.59 11.17 -3.44
N ASN A 55 10.60 10.84 -4.26
CA ASN A 55 10.40 11.43 -5.58
C ASN A 55 9.46 12.64 -5.53
N ALA A 56 8.83 12.90 -4.40
CA ALA A 56 7.95 14.04 -4.22
C ALA A 56 8.76 15.33 -4.02
N ALA A 57 8.10 16.46 -4.21
CA ALA A 57 8.67 17.76 -3.91
C ALA A 57 8.47 18.08 -2.44
N HIS A 58 9.54 18.17 -1.67
CA HIS A 58 9.48 18.38 -0.24
C HIS A 58 10.78 19.03 0.27
N GLY A 59 10.83 19.36 1.55
CA GLY A 59 12.04 19.79 2.27
C GLY A 59 12.20 19.03 3.58
N ALA A 60 12.86 19.66 4.55
CA ALA A 60 13.13 19.06 5.86
C ALA A 60 11.88 18.78 6.73
N GLU A 61 10.70 19.22 6.30
CA GLU A 61 9.47 18.88 7.01
C GLU A 61 9.14 17.39 7.00
N ILE A 62 9.66 16.64 6.00
CA ILE A 62 9.46 15.19 5.90
C ILE A 62 9.89 14.42 7.16
N GLU A 63 10.84 14.95 7.94
CA GLU A 63 11.30 14.33 9.19
C GLU A 63 10.28 14.41 10.32
N ARG A 64 9.25 15.25 10.17
CA ARG A 64 8.23 15.52 11.19
C ARG A 64 6.94 14.76 10.94
N VAL A 65 6.76 14.18 9.77
CA VAL A 65 5.56 13.40 9.44
C VAL A 65 5.76 11.94 9.82
N THR A 66 4.72 11.33 10.39
CA THR A 66 4.65 9.87 10.54
C THR A 66 3.62 9.31 9.58
N ILE A 67 4.03 8.38 8.72
CA ILE A 67 3.14 7.66 7.81
C ILE A 67 2.63 6.40 8.50
N ARG A 68 1.39 6.42 8.99
CA ARG A 68 0.74 5.26 9.58
C ARG A 68 0.06 4.43 8.49
N ILE A 69 0.47 3.17 8.35
CA ILE A 69 -0.07 2.26 7.34
C ILE A 69 -0.95 1.21 8.03
N VAL A 70 -2.23 1.20 7.69
CA VAL A 70 -3.28 0.37 8.34
C VAL A 70 -4.02 -0.49 7.32
N THR A 71 -4.88 -1.40 7.80
CA THR A 71 -5.82 -2.12 6.93
C THR A 71 -6.94 -1.19 6.44
N PRO A 72 -7.63 -1.51 5.33
CA PRO A 72 -8.79 -0.74 4.87
C PRO A 72 -9.90 -0.63 5.94
N GLU A 73 -10.04 -1.64 6.80
CA GLU A 73 -11.00 -1.63 7.92
C GLU A 73 -10.64 -0.57 8.95
N ALA A 74 -9.40 -0.61 9.44
CA ALA A 74 -8.90 0.35 10.42
C ALA A 74 -8.86 1.78 9.84
N LEU A 75 -8.60 1.94 8.55
CA LEU A 75 -8.67 3.24 7.89
C LEU A 75 -10.05 3.88 8.04
N ARG A 76 -11.13 3.12 7.81
CA ARG A 76 -12.51 3.63 7.94
C ARG A 76 -12.84 4.03 9.37
N GLU A 77 -12.28 3.33 10.35
CA GLU A 77 -12.46 3.64 11.77
C GLU A 77 -11.70 4.90 12.18
N ILE A 78 -10.49 5.10 11.65
CA ILE A 78 -9.62 6.22 12.01
C ILE A 78 -9.99 7.49 11.24
N CYS A 79 -10.15 7.40 9.93
CA CYS A 79 -10.36 8.53 9.03
C CYS A 79 -11.83 8.79 8.69
N GLY A 80 -12.74 7.89 9.08
CA GLY A 80 -14.15 7.94 8.67
C GLY A 80 -14.45 7.20 7.36
N GLY A 81 -15.73 6.95 7.11
CA GLY A 81 -16.16 5.85 6.23
C GLY A 81 -15.78 5.89 4.75
N GLN A 82 -15.63 7.08 4.14
CA GLN A 82 -15.32 7.23 2.71
C GLN A 82 -13.89 7.75 2.45
N ALA A 83 -13.11 7.96 3.51
CA ALA A 83 -11.75 8.49 3.38
C ALA A 83 -10.83 7.42 2.77
N LEU A 84 -10.03 7.82 1.77
CA LEU A 84 -9.00 6.98 1.16
C LEU A 84 -7.64 7.12 1.87
N GLY A 85 -7.53 8.15 2.70
CA GLY A 85 -6.44 8.54 3.58
C GLY A 85 -6.94 9.67 4.46
N CYS A 86 -6.18 10.01 5.50
CA CYS A 86 -6.39 11.27 6.21
C CYS A 86 -5.09 11.78 6.81
N TYR A 87 -4.98 13.10 6.94
CA TYR A 87 -3.93 13.77 7.68
C TYR A 87 -4.45 14.29 9.02
N GLY A 88 -3.85 13.79 10.09
CA GLY A 88 -3.96 14.36 11.43
C GLY A 88 -2.95 15.49 11.59
N GLY A 89 -3.43 16.71 11.80
CA GLY A 89 -2.61 17.92 11.94
C GLY A 89 -1.64 17.92 13.14
N ARG A 90 -1.11 19.09 13.51
CA ARG A 90 -0.10 19.21 14.59
C ARG A 90 -0.58 18.64 15.92
N LYS A 91 -1.88 18.75 16.23
CA LYS A 91 -2.50 18.21 17.45
C LYS A 91 -2.50 16.69 17.50
N GLU A 92 -2.38 16.03 16.35
CA GLU A 92 -2.37 14.57 16.21
C GLU A 92 -0.97 14.02 15.85
N ALA A 93 0.06 14.84 16.07
CA ALA A 93 1.47 14.55 15.80
C ALA A 93 1.81 14.40 14.30
N ALA A 94 1.20 15.23 13.44
CA ALA A 94 1.52 15.31 12.00
C ALA A 94 1.53 13.92 11.35
N ARG A 95 0.38 13.25 11.41
CA ARG A 95 0.26 11.84 11.02
C ARG A 95 -0.55 11.70 9.75
N ILE A 96 0.02 11.07 8.73
CA ILE A 96 -0.71 10.64 7.54
C ILE A 96 -1.14 9.19 7.76
N VAL A 97 -2.43 8.88 7.63
CA VAL A 97 -2.97 7.52 7.76
C VAL A 97 -3.38 7.03 6.38
N LEU A 98 -2.81 5.89 5.96
CA LEU A 98 -3.02 5.32 4.63
C LEU A 98 -3.34 3.82 4.71
N PRO A 99 -4.14 3.27 3.78
CA PRO A 99 -4.33 1.84 3.68
C PRO A 99 -3.10 1.17 3.09
N THR A 100 -2.93 -0.13 3.36
CA THR A 100 -2.03 -1.00 2.60
C THR A 100 -2.41 -1.04 1.12
N GLY A 101 -1.43 -0.98 0.22
CA GLY A 101 -1.66 -1.20 -1.21
C GLY A 101 -0.65 -0.46 -2.07
N ASN A 102 -0.93 -0.37 -3.37
CA ASN A 102 -0.08 0.35 -4.33
C ASN A 102 -0.84 0.74 -5.61
N SER A 103 -2.10 1.16 -5.50
CA SER A 103 -2.92 1.55 -6.65
C SER A 103 -2.62 2.99 -7.11
N PRO A 104 -2.95 3.37 -8.36
CA PRO A 104 -2.87 4.77 -8.79
C PRO A 104 -3.67 5.72 -7.92
N THR A 105 -4.82 5.27 -7.39
CA THR A 105 -5.62 6.02 -6.42
C THR A 105 -4.87 6.24 -5.12
N LEU A 106 -4.15 5.22 -4.63
CA LEU A 106 -3.35 5.36 -3.42
C LEU A 106 -2.15 6.28 -3.61
N ILE A 107 -1.51 6.29 -4.79
CA ILE A 107 -0.45 7.26 -5.10
C ILE A 107 -0.98 8.69 -4.99
N HIS A 108 -2.13 8.96 -5.63
CA HIS A 108 -2.81 10.26 -5.51
C HIS A 108 -3.07 10.61 -4.05
N THR A 109 -3.62 9.66 -3.27
CA THR A 109 -3.89 9.86 -1.85
C THR A 109 -2.60 10.16 -1.07
N VAL A 110 -1.51 9.42 -1.28
CA VAL A 110 -0.22 9.68 -0.61
C VAL A 110 0.21 11.12 -0.83
N PHE A 111 0.18 11.61 -2.06
CA PHE A 111 0.55 12.98 -2.35
C PHE A 111 -0.45 13.98 -1.80
N HIS A 112 -1.75 13.73 -1.93
CA HIS A 112 -2.80 14.58 -1.37
C HIS A 112 -2.62 14.78 0.15
N GLU A 113 -2.52 13.69 0.91
CA GLU A 113 -2.31 13.79 2.37
C GLU A 113 -0.96 14.43 2.73
N TYR A 114 0.08 14.22 1.90
CA TYR A 114 1.35 14.91 2.07
C TYR A 114 1.26 16.41 1.75
N GLY A 115 0.38 16.81 0.83
CA GLY A 115 0.02 18.21 0.58
C GLY A 115 -0.55 18.87 1.83
N HIS A 116 -1.46 18.20 2.54
CA HIS A 116 -1.96 18.68 3.84
C HIS A 116 -0.84 18.83 4.88
N HIS A 117 0.13 17.90 4.89
CA HIS A 117 1.30 18.02 5.77
C HIS A 117 2.17 19.24 5.43
N LEU A 118 2.48 19.44 4.15
CA LEU A 118 3.22 20.60 3.65
C LEU A 118 2.52 21.90 4.03
N ASP A 119 1.21 21.94 3.86
CA ASP A 119 0.40 23.11 4.19
C ASP A 119 0.47 23.43 5.70
N ALA A 120 0.29 22.42 6.54
CA ALA A 120 0.39 22.56 7.99
C ALA A 120 1.80 22.97 8.46
N TRP A 121 2.84 22.68 7.68
CA TRP A 121 4.22 23.00 8.03
C TRP A 121 4.68 24.37 7.49
N ARG A 122 4.38 24.67 6.23
CA ARG A 122 4.80 25.90 5.53
C ARG A 122 3.75 27.02 5.58
N GLY A 123 2.62 26.77 6.25
CA GLY A 123 1.50 27.70 6.40
C GLY A 123 1.96 29.14 6.63
N VAL A 124 1.40 30.03 5.81
CA VAL A 124 1.62 31.48 5.80
C VAL A 124 1.69 31.99 7.24
N ALA A 125 2.74 32.73 7.59
CA ALA A 125 3.08 33.17 8.94
C ALA A 125 2.06 34.09 9.66
N ALA A 126 0.76 34.07 9.31
CA ALA A 126 -0.19 35.10 9.72
C ALA A 126 -1.61 34.64 10.11
N ILE A 127 -1.99 33.35 10.09
CA ILE A 127 -3.38 32.97 10.46
C ILE A 127 -3.40 31.73 11.37
N GLU A 128 -3.99 31.89 12.55
CA GLU A 128 -4.10 30.89 13.63
C GLU A 128 -5.12 29.75 13.37
N ARG A 129 -5.53 29.52 12.11
CA ARG A 129 -6.41 28.38 11.74
C ARG A 129 -5.75 27.54 10.66
N GLU A 130 -6.10 26.24 10.67
CA GLU A 130 -5.70 25.18 9.72
C GLU A 130 -5.60 25.69 8.27
N PRO A 131 -4.69 25.10 7.46
CA PRO A 131 -3.68 25.82 6.69
C PRO A 131 -4.10 26.32 5.27
N ASN A 132 -3.28 27.17 4.63
CA ASN A 132 -3.69 28.11 3.54
C ASN A 132 -2.86 28.04 2.25
N GLY A 133 -2.12 26.96 2.05
CA GLY A 133 -1.07 26.78 1.06
C GLY A 133 0.14 27.68 1.26
N SER A 134 1.12 27.54 0.37
CA SER A 134 2.29 28.40 0.32
C SER A 134 1.97 29.74 -0.34
N ALA A 135 2.74 30.79 -0.02
CA ALA A 135 2.47 32.14 -0.51
C ALA A 135 2.58 32.26 -2.05
N SER A 136 3.58 31.62 -2.68
CA SER A 136 3.72 31.69 -4.14
C SER A 136 2.58 30.96 -4.83
N TRP A 137 2.17 29.79 -4.31
CA TRP A 137 1.02 29.05 -4.84
C TRP A 137 -0.27 29.85 -4.69
N ALA A 138 -0.55 30.40 -3.51
CA ALA A 138 -1.80 31.12 -3.25
C ALA A 138 -1.98 32.30 -4.20
N ALA A 139 -0.89 33.04 -4.46
CA ALA A 139 -0.87 34.13 -5.43
C ALA A 139 -1.07 33.62 -6.87
N ALA A 140 -0.38 32.55 -7.28
CA ALA A 140 -0.50 32.00 -8.62
C ALA A 140 -1.87 31.37 -8.91
N ARG A 141 -2.51 30.80 -7.87
CA ARG A 141 -3.82 30.14 -7.95
C ARG A 141 -4.99 31.13 -7.83
N GLY A 142 -4.73 32.36 -7.39
CA GLY A 142 -5.75 33.39 -7.17
C GLY A 142 -6.61 33.13 -5.93
N ILE A 143 -6.03 32.53 -4.89
CA ILE A 143 -6.75 32.23 -3.64
C ILE A 143 -7.27 33.50 -2.95
N PRO A 144 -6.52 34.62 -2.86
CA PRO A 144 -7.04 35.84 -2.26
C PRO A 144 -8.31 36.37 -2.94
N GLU A 145 -8.36 36.33 -4.28
CA GLU A 145 -9.51 36.77 -5.06
C GLU A 145 -10.70 35.82 -4.88
N LEU A 146 -10.45 34.50 -4.91
CA LEU A 146 -11.49 33.49 -4.68
C LEU A 146 -12.07 33.58 -3.26
N LEU A 147 -11.22 33.86 -2.26
CA LEU A 147 -11.62 34.04 -0.87
C LEU A 147 -12.44 35.33 -0.69
N ALA A 148 -11.98 36.45 -1.27
CA ALA A 148 -12.71 37.72 -1.25
C ALA A 148 -14.08 37.62 -1.94
N ALA A 149 -14.19 36.80 -2.98
CA ALA A 149 -15.44 36.49 -3.67
C ALA A 149 -16.32 35.47 -2.92
N GLY A 150 -15.89 34.95 -1.76
CA GLY A 150 -16.63 33.94 -1.00
C GLY A 150 -16.78 32.60 -1.73
N THR A 151 -15.88 32.30 -2.66
CA THR A 151 -15.94 31.09 -3.51
C THR A 151 -15.19 29.92 -2.87
N VAL A 152 -14.23 30.22 -1.99
CA VAL A 152 -13.46 29.27 -1.18
C VAL A 152 -13.47 29.71 0.28
N ALA A 153 -13.15 28.78 1.18
CA ALA A 153 -13.06 29.01 2.62
C ALA A 153 -11.82 28.34 3.22
N HIS A 154 -11.39 28.83 4.39
CA HIS A 154 -10.31 28.22 5.16
C HIS A 154 -10.69 26.86 5.77
N ASP A 155 -11.97 26.52 5.74
CA ASP A 155 -12.54 25.31 6.32
C ASP A 155 -13.57 24.69 5.36
N TYR A 156 -14.24 23.65 5.83
CA TYR A 156 -15.25 22.93 5.08
C TYR A 156 -16.63 23.60 5.09
N SER A 157 -16.78 24.86 5.54
CA SER A 157 -18.08 25.55 5.58
C SER A 157 -18.75 25.69 4.21
N LEU A 158 -17.97 25.67 3.13
CA LEU A 158 -18.45 25.66 1.75
C LEU A 158 -18.33 24.29 1.07
N GLY A 159 -18.00 23.24 1.82
CA GLY A 159 -17.77 21.88 1.34
C GLY A 159 -16.31 21.60 0.96
N TRP A 160 -15.99 20.30 0.81
CA TRP A 160 -14.64 19.79 0.54
C TRP A 160 -13.97 20.46 -0.66
N GLU A 161 -14.65 20.53 -1.80
CA GLU A 161 -14.09 21.11 -3.03
C GLU A 161 -13.77 22.62 -2.92
N ARG A 162 -14.25 23.30 -1.88
CA ARG A 162 -14.06 24.75 -1.67
C ARG A 162 -13.16 25.08 -0.49
N ALA A 163 -12.66 24.09 0.23
CA ALA A 163 -11.69 24.30 1.30
C ALA A 163 -10.30 24.55 0.70
N ILE A 164 -9.65 25.65 1.10
CA ILE A 164 -8.34 26.07 0.54
C ILE A 164 -7.29 24.96 0.70
N GLY A 165 -7.23 24.30 1.86
CA GLY A 165 -6.31 23.19 2.10
C GLY A 165 -6.52 22.01 1.14
N GLU A 166 -7.77 21.72 0.75
CA GLU A 166 -8.07 20.66 -0.22
C GLU A 166 -7.64 21.03 -1.64
N ILE A 167 -7.80 22.31 -2.01
CA ILE A 167 -7.30 22.83 -3.29
C ILE A 167 -5.78 22.74 -3.33
N PHE A 168 -5.10 23.09 -2.24
CA PHE A 168 -3.65 22.96 -2.15
C PHE A 168 -3.20 21.50 -2.25
N ALA A 169 -3.82 20.59 -1.49
CA ALA A 169 -3.49 19.18 -1.49
C ALA A 169 -3.72 18.51 -2.86
N GLU A 170 -4.82 18.85 -3.54
CA GLU A 170 -5.08 18.37 -4.90
C GLU A 170 -4.09 18.95 -5.92
N ASP A 171 -3.77 20.24 -5.87
CA ASP A 171 -2.78 20.85 -6.75
C ASP A 171 -1.38 20.25 -6.54
N TYR A 172 -1.02 19.94 -5.28
CA TYR A 172 0.21 19.24 -4.94
C TYR A 172 0.22 17.79 -5.46
N ALA A 173 -0.90 17.07 -5.39
CA ALA A 173 -1.00 15.73 -5.99
C ALA A 173 -0.80 15.78 -7.52
N GLN A 174 -1.39 16.78 -8.19
CA GLN A 174 -1.23 17.03 -9.63
C GLN A 174 0.21 17.43 -10.03
N LEU A 175 1.04 17.85 -9.07
CA LEU A 175 2.46 18.12 -9.33
C LEU A 175 3.24 16.84 -9.66
N HIS A 176 2.81 15.70 -9.10
CA HIS A 176 3.54 14.43 -9.13
C HIS A 176 2.84 13.35 -9.95
N GLN A 177 1.53 13.46 -10.15
CA GLN A 177 0.75 12.49 -10.89
C GLN A 177 -0.39 13.16 -11.66
N GLU A 178 -0.43 12.96 -12.97
CA GLU A 178 -1.60 13.33 -13.77
C GLU A 178 -2.75 12.36 -13.48
N THR A 179 -3.71 12.82 -12.70
CA THR A 179 -4.96 12.11 -12.38
C THR A 179 -6.15 13.01 -12.70
N PRO A 180 -7.37 12.47 -12.82
CA PRO A 180 -8.57 13.30 -12.86
C PRO A 180 -8.60 14.24 -11.64
N PHE A 181 -8.60 15.54 -11.91
CA PHE A 181 -8.66 16.55 -10.86
C PHE A 181 -10.00 16.47 -10.15
N LYS A 182 -9.99 16.36 -8.81
CA LYS A 182 -11.21 16.07 -8.04
C LYS A 182 -12.08 17.30 -7.77
N ILE A 183 -11.54 18.51 -7.91
CA ILE A 183 -12.29 19.75 -7.73
C ILE A 183 -12.93 20.11 -9.06
N SER A 184 -14.24 19.93 -9.16
CA SER A 184 -14.97 19.99 -10.43
C SER A 184 -15.23 21.41 -10.94
N TRP A 185 -15.31 22.38 -10.04
CA TRP A 185 -15.61 23.78 -10.36
C TRP A 185 -14.36 24.61 -10.69
N LEU A 186 -13.17 24.09 -10.40
CA LEU A 186 -11.90 24.77 -10.59
C LEU A 186 -11.08 24.02 -11.65
N ALA A 187 -10.49 24.75 -12.59
CA ALA A 187 -9.60 24.14 -13.57
C ALA A 187 -8.39 23.48 -12.86
N PRO A 188 -7.86 22.34 -13.37
CA PRO A 188 -6.60 21.78 -12.89
C PRO A 188 -5.46 22.82 -12.87
N PRO A 189 -4.42 22.65 -12.05
CA PRO A 189 -3.34 23.62 -11.97
C PRO A 189 -2.62 23.75 -13.32
N THR A 190 -2.35 24.98 -13.72
CA THR A 190 -1.53 25.29 -14.90
C THR A 190 -0.05 25.07 -14.61
N ASP A 191 0.80 25.13 -15.64
CA ASP A 191 2.25 25.08 -15.44
C ASP A 191 2.77 26.21 -14.56
N ALA A 192 2.15 27.40 -14.61
CA ALA A 192 2.52 28.52 -13.74
C ALA A 192 2.21 28.21 -12.27
N ILE A 193 1.05 27.60 -11.98
CA ILE A 193 0.67 27.19 -10.62
C ILE A 193 1.60 26.08 -10.12
N ARG A 194 1.91 25.07 -10.96
CA ARG A 194 2.88 24.02 -10.63
C ARG A 194 4.28 24.58 -10.39
N ALA A 195 4.73 25.55 -11.18
CA ALA A 195 6.01 26.22 -11.00
C ALA A 195 6.07 27.00 -9.68
N ALA A 196 4.97 27.67 -9.31
CA ALA A 196 4.85 28.36 -8.03
C ALA A 196 4.92 27.40 -6.83
N LEU A 197 4.26 26.23 -6.92
CA LEU A 197 4.40 25.17 -5.92
C LEU A 197 5.85 24.70 -5.77
N ARG A 198 6.53 24.40 -6.89
CA ARG A 198 7.93 23.96 -6.85
C ARG A 198 8.86 25.02 -6.27
N LYS A 199 8.60 26.30 -6.53
CA LYS A 199 9.43 27.41 -6.04
C LYS A 199 9.51 27.43 -4.51
N ASP A 200 8.43 27.04 -3.85
CA ASP A 200 8.34 27.03 -2.41
C ASP A 200 8.84 25.69 -1.80
N LEU A 201 9.41 24.78 -2.61
CA LEU A 201 9.90 23.46 -2.22
C LEU A 201 11.36 23.29 -2.62
N GLU A 202 12.13 22.52 -1.86
CA GLU A 202 13.56 22.31 -2.13
C GLU A 202 13.77 21.21 -3.17
N ASN A 203 13.29 20.00 -2.84
CA ASN A 203 13.45 18.84 -3.70
C ASN A 203 12.53 19.01 -4.92
N VAL A 204 13.14 19.18 -6.09
CA VAL A 204 12.41 19.10 -7.37
C VAL A 204 12.40 17.62 -7.79
N PRO A 205 11.27 17.04 -8.19
CA PRO A 205 11.21 15.66 -8.66
C PRO A 205 12.20 15.45 -9.82
N VAL A 206 13.31 14.75 -9.56
CA VAL A 206 14.36 14.50 -10.57
C VAL A 206 14.01 13.29 -11.45
N ALA A 207 13.00 12.50 -11.06
CA ALA A 207 12.51 11.34 -11.78
C ALA A 207 10.97 11.35 -11.80
N PRO A 208 10.32 10.81 -12.85
CA PRO A 208 8.88 10.59 -12.83
C PRO A 208 8.53 9.69 -11.63
N THR A 209 7.40 10.00 -10.98
CA THR A 209 6.82 9.17 -9.92
C THR A 209 6.86 7.70 -10.35
N PRO A 210 7.34 6.78 -9.50
CA PRO A 210 7.33 5.36 -9.82
C PRO A 210 5.96 4.97 -10.33
N VAL A 211 5.90 4.46 -11.57
CA VAL A 211 4.67 3.85 -12.08
C VAL A 211 4.32 2.77 -11.07
N ALA A 212 3.11 2.85 -10.48
CA ALA A 212 2.60 1.88 -9.52
C ALA A 212 3.16 0.48 -9.82
N SER A 213 4.15 0.03 -9.05
CA SER A 213 4.74 -1.27 -9.26
C SER A 213 3.62 -2.26 -8.97
N ARG A 214 3.02 -2.83 -10.03
CA ARG A 214 1.91 -3.77 -9.87
C ARG A 214 2.33 -4.77 -8.80
N PRO A 215 1.59 -4.88 -7.69
CA PRO A 215 1.96 -5.78 -6.62
C PRO A 215 2.14 -7.15 -7.26
N PRO A 216 3.20 -7.89 -6.91
CA PRO A 216 3.44 -9.16 -7.55
C PRO A 216 2.20 -10.03 -7.37
N VAL A 217 1.58 -10.41 -8.50
CA VAL A 217 0.29 -11.10 -8.52
C VAL A 217 0.45 -12.36 -7.68
N THR A 218 -0.30 -12.44 -6.59
CA THR A 218 -0.19 -13.53 -5.63
C THR A 218 -1.48 -14.34 -5.60
N ILE A 219 -1.39 -15.61 -5.96
CA ILE A 219 -2.50 -16.56 -5.92
C ILE A 219 -2.28 -17.49 -4.73
N THR A 220 -3.21 -17.49 -3.77
CA THR A 220 -3.15 -18.37 -2.59
C THR A 220 -4.28 -19.40 -2.66
N LYS A 221 -3.95 -20.65 -2.33
CA LYS A 221 -4.92 -21.76 -2.19
C LYS A 221 -4.63 -22.52 -0.91
N GLY A 222 -5.69 -22.89 -0.20
CA GLY A 222 -5.60 -23.74 0.98
C GLY A 222 -6.74 -24.73 1.00
N GLY A 223 -6.59 -25.80 1.77
CA GLY A 223 -7.63 -26.81 1.92
C GLY A 223 -7.08 -28.12 2.45
N THR A 224 -7.79 -29.21 2.16
CA THR A 224 -7.36 -30.58 2.49
C THR A 224 -6.94 -31.29 1.21
N LEU A 225 -5.70 -31.77 1.17
CA LEU A 225 -5.13 -32.54 0.08
C LEU A 225 -5.35 -34.03 0.37
N ARG A 226 -6.26 -34.67 -0.38
CA ARG A 226 -6.53 -36.12 -0.24
C ARG A 226 -5.50 -36.95 -1.03
N SER A 227 -5.39 -38.24 -0.72
CA SER A 227 -4.51 -39.18 -1.41
C SER A 227 -4.70 -39.11 -2.93
N GLY A 228 -3.60 -38.94 -3.68
CA GLY A 228 -3.60 -38.84 -5.15
C GLY A 228 -4.18 -37.56 -5.75
N GLN A 229 -4.89 -36.74 -4.95
CA GLN A 229 -5.56 -35.54 -5.43
C GLN A 229 -4.54 -34.45 -5.82
N PRO A 230 -4.64 -33.89 -7.04
CA PRO A 230 -3.91 -32.69 -7.41
C PRO A 230 -4.71 -31.42 -7.07
N VAL A 231 -4.00 -30.37 -6.72
CA VAL A 231 -4.47 -28.99 -6.69
C VAL A 231 -3.68 -28.24 -7.75
N VAL A 232 -4.37 -27.65 -8.72
CA VAL A 232 -3.75 -27.00 -9.88
C VAL A 232 -4.15 -25.53 -9.90
N VAL A 233 -3.16 -24.65 -10.08
CA VAL A 233 -3.34 -23.22 -10.28
C VAL A 233 -2.78 -22.86 -11.65
N PRO A 234 -3.64 -22.64 -12.67
CA PRO A 234 -3.20 -22.08 -13.93
C PRO A 234 -2.93 -20.58 -13.81
N PHE A 235 -1.93 -20.07 -14.52
CA PHE A 235 -1.65 -18.64 -14.64
C PHE A 235 -0.89 -18.34 -15.93
N GLU A 236 -0.93 -17.08 -16.38
CA GLU A 236 -0.22 -16.62 -17.57
C GLU A 236 0.85 -15.60 -17.20
N LEU A 237 2.00 -15.70 -17.88
CA LEU A 237 3.11 -14.77 -17.78
C LEU A 237 3.10 -13.87 -19.02
N LEU A 238 2.77 -12.60 -18.81
CA LEU A 238 2.67 -11.61 -19.88
C LEU A 238 4.04 -10.99 -20.16
N GLY A 239 4.67 -11.29 -21.29
CA GLY A 239 6.01 -10.78 -21.63
C GLY A 239 7.17 -11.51 -20.93
N ALA A 240 8.40 -11.11 -21.27
CA ALA A 240 9.65 -11.72 -20.80
C ALA A 240 10.08 -11.23 -19.40
N GLY A 241 11.15 -11.82 -18.86
CA GLY A 241 11.78 -11.38 -17.60
C GLY A 241 10.90 -11.57 -16.38
N ARG A 242 10.11 -12.64 -16.33
CA ARG A 242 9.19 -12.93 -15.22
C ARG A 242 9.84 -13.87 -14.21
N ARG A 243 9.48 -13.69 -12.94
CA ARG A 243 9.88 -14.60 -11.86
C ARG A 243 8.65 -15.19 -11.20
N VAL A 244 8.68 -16.50 -10.97
CA VAL A 244 7.61 -17.25 -10.31
C VAL A 244 8.15 -17.89 -9.05
N ILE A 245 7.54 -17.55 -7.92
CA ILE A 245 7.82 -18.15 -6.61
C ILE A 245 6.60 -18.97 -6.20
N PHE A 246 6.71 -20.29 -6.23
CA PHE A 246 5.68 -21.24 -5.80
C PHE A 246 6.09 -21.87 -4.47
N SER A 247 5.39 -21.53 -3.39
CA SER A 247 5.61 -22.10 -2.05
C SER A 247 4.42 -22.96 -1.62
N ALA A 248 4.69 -24.03 -0.88
CA ALA A 248 3.64 -24.85 -0.27
C ALA A 248 4.08 -25.43 1.08
N THR A 249 3.10 -25.63 1.98
CA THR A 249 3.28 -26.19 3.32
C THR A 249 2.21 -27.24 3.60
N LEU A 250 2.63 -28.35 4.23
CA LEU A 250 1.76 -29.42 4.73
C LEU A 250 1.67 -29.38 6.26
N ALA A 251 0.45 -29.47 6.79
CA ALA A 251 0.22 -29.43 8.24
C ALA A 251 0.69 -30.71 8.97
N VAL A 252 0.67 -31.86 8.29
CA VAL A 252 0.89 -33.18 8.91
C VAL A 252 2.26 -33.74 8.51
N LYS A 253 3.07 -34.18 9.49
CA LYS A 253 4.44 -34.71 9.29
C LYS A 253 4.51 -35.96 8.40
N THR A 254 3.51 -36.83 8.50
CA THR A 254 3.45 -38.09 7.74
C THR A 254 2.91 -37.90 6.33
N ALA A 255 2.36 -36.74 6.01
CA ALA A 255 1.88 -36.44 4.68
C ALA A 255 3.05 -36.22 3.71
N ARG A 256 2.82 -36.59 2.45
CA ARG A 256 3.80 -36.44 1.37
C ARG A 256 3.12 -35.80 0.17
N ALA A 257 3.79 -34.87 -0.47
CA ALA A 257 3.29 -34.21 -1.67
C ALA A 257 4.41 -33.91 -2.66
N ARG A 258 4.04 -33.69 -3.92
CA ARG A 258 4.92 -33.20 -4.97
C ARG A 258 4.43 -31.83 -5.40
N MET A 259 5.31 -30.84 -5.33
CA MET A 259 5.17 -29.54 -5.96
C MET A 259 5.73 -29.63 -7.38
N GLU A 260 5.03 -29.07 -8.34
CA GLU A 260 5.44 -29.02 -9.73
C GLU A 260 5.03 -27.68 -10.34
N LEU A 261 5.96 -27.03 -11.04
CA LEU A 261 5.73 -25.85 -11.86
C LEU A 261 6.06 -26.23 -13.30
N ARG A 262 5.14 -26.03 -14.23
CA ARG A 262 5.35 -26.24 -15.68
C ARG A 262 4.88 -25.04 -16.47
N CYS A 263 5.65 -24.63 -17.47
CA CYS A 263 5.32 -23.56 -18.40
C CYS A 263 5.35 -24.08 -19.85
N THR A 264 4.61 -23.42 -20.75
CA THR A 264 4.53 -23.77 -22.18
C THR A 264 5.83 -23.47 -22.95
N ASP A 265 6.75 -22.73 -22.35
CA ASP A 265 8.10 -22.49 -22.89
C ASP A 265 9.08 -23.65 -22.62
N GLY A 266 8.56 -24.78 -22.10
CA GLY A 266 9.34 -25.99 -21.80
C GLY A 266 9.98 -26.00 -20.42
N ARG A 267 9.99 -24.88 -19.69
CA ARG A 267 10.57 -24.83 -18.36
C ARG A 267 9.68 -25.52 -17.34
N SER A 268 10.31 -26.33 -16.49
CA SER A 268 9.63 -26.97 -15.39
C SER A 268 10.56 -27.15 -14.19
N ALA A 269 9.97 -27.19 -13.00
CA ALA A 269 10.68 -27.58 -11.78
C ALA A 269 9.76 -28.39 -10.89
N THR A 270 10.34 -29.31 -10.13
CA THR A 270 9.62 -30.20 -9.23
C THR A 270 10.31 -30.25 -7.88
N ARG A 271 9.54 -30.34 -6.79
CA ARG A 271 10.05 -30.52 -5.43
C ARG A 271 9.17 -31.46 -4.63
N LEU A 272 9.77 -32.35 -3.85
CA LEU A 272 9.05 -33.24 -2.94
C LEU A 272 8.93 -32.60 -1.55
N LEU A 273 7.76 -32.76 -0.95
CA LEU A 273 7.44 -32.43 0.43
C LEU A 273 7.11 -33.71 1.20
N GLY A 274 7.56 -33.81 2.44
CA GLY A 274 7.26 -34.93 3.34
C GLY A 274 8.37 -35.20 4.35
N GLY A 275 8.04 -35.97 5.39
CA GLY A 275 8.98 -36.29 6.46
C GLY A 275 9.42 -35.03 7.21
N THR A 276 10.72 -34.73 7.21
CA THR A 276 11.29 -33.55 7.87
C THR A 276 11.02 -32.25 7.12
N ARG A 277 10.79 -32.29 5.79
CA ARG A 277 10.55 -31.10 4.95
C ARG A 277 9.06 -30.94 4.66
N ARG A 278 8.37 -30.25 5.57
CA ARG A 278 6.93 -29.96 5.46
C ARG A 278 6.58 -28.74 4.61
N ALA A 279 7.57 -27.90 4.32
CA ALA A 279 7.42 -26.73 3.48
C ALA A 279 8.49 -26.74 2.38
N GLY A 280 8.20 -26.10 1.26
CA GLY A 280 9.15 -25.94 0.18
C GLY A 280 8.74 -24.81 -0.76
N THR A 281 9.73 -24.37 -1.55
CA THR A 281 9.61 -23.27 -2.50
C THR A 281 10.29 -23.64 -3.80
N ILE A 282 9.61 -23.45 -4.92
CA ILE A 282 10.19 -23.43 -6.26
C ILE A 282 10.28 -21.95 -6.65
N ASP A 283 11.45 -21.51 -7.09
CA ASP A 283 11.72 -20.14 -7.51
C ASP A 283 12.41 -20.20 -8.86
N ILE A 284 11.73 -19.74 -9.92
CA ILE A 284 12.24 -19.74 -11.28
C ILE A 284 12.15 -18.33 -11.85
N GLY A 285 13.29 -17.82 -12.30
CA GLY A 285 13.45 -16.54 -12.96
C GLY A 285 13.47 -16.61 -14.48
N ALA A 286 13.67 -15.45 -15.12
CA ALA A 286 13.79 -15.24 -16.56
C ALA A 286 12.63 -15.82 -17.40
N LEU A 287 11.45 -16.04 -16.81
CA LEU A 287 10.29 -16.67 -17.41
C LEU A 287 9.55 -15.76 -18.41
N GLY A 288 8.77 -16.35 -19.31
CA GLY A 288 7.76 -15.65 -20.11
C GLY A 288 8.23 -15.11 -21.48
N PRO A 289 7.29 -14.75 -22.37
CA PRO A 289 5.83 -14.96 -22.25
C PRO A 289 5.46 -16.45 -22.31
N ALA A 290 4.62 -16.93 -21.39
CA ALA A 290 4.25 -18.35 -21.29
C ALA A 290 2.96 -18.58 -20.50
N ARG A 291 2.26 -19.69 -20.77
CA ARG A 291 1.19 -20.21 -19.89
C ARG A 291 1.80 -21.22 -18.93
N CYS A 292 1.49 -21.11 -17.65
CA CYS A 292 2.08 -21.95 -16.62
C CYS A 292 1.03 -22.58 -15.71
N THR A 293 1.43 -23.66 -15.04
CA THR A 293 0.64 -24.36 -14.04
C THR A 293 1.49 -24.67 -12.82
N ALA A 294 1.01 -24.28 -11.65
CA ALA A 294 1.55 -24.72 -10.37
C ALA A 294 0.66 -25.83 -9.80
N THR A 295 1.24 -27.01 -9.57
CA THR A 295 0.54 -28.20 -9.11
C THR A 295 1.09 -28.65 -7.77
N LEU A 296 0.21 -28.90 -6.82
CA LEU A 296 0.50 -29.63 -5.58
C LEU A 296 -0.28 -30.94 -5.58
N ARG A 297 0.40 -32.08 -5.61
CA ARG A 297 -0.24 -33.40 -5.65
C ARG A 297 0.16 -34.24 -4.44
N SER A 298 -0.81 -34.85 -3.75
CA SER A 298 -0.48 -35.82 -2.69
C SER A 298 0.18 -37.06 -3.28
N THR A 299 1.26 -37.51 -2.66
CA THR A 299 1.96 -38.75 -3.00
C THR A 299 1.85 -39.80 -1.88
N GLY A 300 1.17 -39.47 -0.79
CA GLY A 300 0.96 -40.36 0.36
C GLY A 300 -0.51 -40.75 0.55
N LYS A 301 -0.75 -41.72 1.43
CA LYS A 301 -2.10 -42.20 1.78
C LYS A 301 -2.83 -41.31 2.79
N VAL A 302 -2.10 -40.44 3.49
CA VAL A 302 -2.62 -39.58 4.55
C VAL A 302 -3.13 -38.27 3.98
N ALA A 303 -4.38 -37.92 4.27
CA ALA A 303 -4.93 -36.61 3.96
C ALA A 303 -4.30 -35.54 4.87
N ALA A 304 -3.99 -34.37 4.32
CA ALA A 304 -3.40 -33.29 5.10
C ALA A 304 -3.93 -31.92 4.69
N ARG A 305 -4.07 -31.04 5.66
CA ARG A 305 -4.25 -29.62 5.37
C ARG A 305 -3.01 -29.06 4.68
N TYR A 306 -3.23 -28.24 3.66
CA TYR A 306 -2.17 -27.56 2.93
C TYR A 306 -2.46 -26.07 2.81
N SER A 307 -1.38 -25.31 2.63
CA SER A 307 -1.40 -23.94 2.13
C SER A 307 -0.40 -23.85 0.99
N MET A 308 -0.77 -23.23 -0.12
CA MET A 308 0.13 -22.93 -1.23
C MET A 308 -0.06 -21.50 -1.72
N ARG A 309 1.03 -20.93 -2.23
CA ARG A 309 1.12 -19.56 -2.73
C ARG A 309 1.94 -19.55 -4.01
N VAL A 310 1.45 -18.87 -5.04
CA VAL A 310 2.18 -18.57 -6.27
C VAL A 310 2.30 -17.05 -6.35
N ARG A 311 3.53 -16.53 -6.38
CA ARG A 311 3.83 -15.09 -6.52
C ARG A 311 4.50 -14.86 -7.87
N LEU A 312 3.96 -13.92 -8.65
CA LEU A 312 4.46 -13.53 -9.97
C LEU A 312 5.11 -12.15 -9.88
N ALA A 313 6.37 -12.03 -10.27
CA ALA A 313 7.10 -10.77 -10.26
C ALA A 313 7.74 -10.47 -11.64
N VAL A 314 8.09 -9.21 -11.86
CA VAL A 314 9.00 -8.79 -12.93
C VAL A 314 10.42 -8.83 -12.34
N GLU A 315 11.39 -9.35 -13.08
CA GLU A 315 12.79 -9.20 -12.71
C GLU A 315 13.25 -7.78 -13.00
N PRO A 316 14.00 -7.13 -12.10
CA PRO A 316 14.64 -5.87 -12.44
C PRO A 316 15.51 -6.08 -13.67
N ALA A 317 15.48 -5.13 -14.61
CA ALA A 317 16.37 -5.17 -15.76
C ALA A 317 17.82 -5.30 -15.26
N ALA A 318 18.60 -6.20 -15.86
CA ALA A 318 20.02 -6.29 -15.56
C ALA A 318 20.65 -4.92 -15.88
N ALA A 319 21.29 -4.32 -14.87
CA ALA A 319 22.05 -3.08 -15.01
C ALA A 319 23.29 -3.28 -15.89
#